data_AF-A0A5S4EN54-F1
#
_entry.id   AF-A0A5S4EN54-F1
#
_cell.length_a   1.000
_cell.length_b   1.000
_cell.length_c   1.000
_cell.angle_alpha   90.00
_cell.angle_beta   90.00
_cell.angle_gamma   90.00
#
_symmetry.space_group_name_H-M   'P 1'
#
loop_
_entity.id
_entity.type
_entity.pdbx_description
1 polymer ?
#
loop_
_entity_poly.entity_id
_entity_poly.type
_entity_poly.pdbx_seq_one_letter_code
_entity_poly.pdbx_strand_id
1 'polypeptide(L)'
;MIYACTNDTDLDELIGTQYWEGQRLSFHYGPLVQAMKAGEELVLENSAALSAFMLAKVRLMLGAMIIEDTSEEIYPHDGFRLTLG
;
A
#
# COMPACT_ATOMS: atom_id res chain seq x y z
N MET A 1 2.12 -11.33 2.87
CA MET A 1 3.02 -10.27 3.37
C MET A 1 2.52 -9.71 4.70
N ILE A 2 3.41 -9.28 5.59
CA ILE A 2 3.07 -8.61 6.86
C ILE A 2 3.73 -7.24 6.86
N TYR A 3 2.99 -6.21 7.27
CA TYR A 3 3.48 -4.85 7.48
C TYR A 3 3.09 -4.39 8.89
N ALA A 4 4.08 -3.96 9.68
CA ALA A 4 3.87 -3.54 11.06
C ALA A 4 3.52 -2.04 11.12
N CYS A 5 2.27 -1.73 11.44
CA CYS A 5 1.78 -0.37 11.54
C CYS A 5 2.32 0.34 12.78
N THR A 6 2.58 1.64 12.62
CA THR A 6 2.92 2.57 13.70
C THR A 6 1.94 3.74 13.70
N ASN A 7 2.02 4.62 14.70
CA ASN A 7 1.23 5.85 14.72
C ASN A 7 1.61 6.83 13.59
N ASP A 8 2.79 6.63 12.99
CA ASP A 8 3.34 7.47 11.93
C ASP A 8 3.20 6.84 10.54
N THR A 9 2.60 5.64 10.43
CA THR A 9 2.35 4.99 9.14
C THR A 9 1.46 5.88 8.26
N ASP A 10 1.99 6.26 7.10
CA ASP A 10 1.29 7.06 6.10
C ASP A 10 0.73 6.18 4.97
N LEU A 11 -0.26 6.69 4.25
CA LEU A 11 -0.76 6.06 3.03
C LEU A 11 0.33 5.92 1.97
N ASP A 12 1.18 6.92 1.80
CA ASP A 12 2.25 6.89 0.79
C ASP A 12 3.23 5.74 1.07
N GLU A 13 3.45 5.40 2.34
CA GLU A 13 4.26 4.24 2.69
C GLU A 13 3.59 2.93 2.24
N LEU A 14 2.26 2.83 2.36
CA LEU A 14 1.49 1.65 1.95
C LEU A 14 1.35 1.53 0.42
N ILE A 15 1.20 2.65 -0.28
CA ILE A 15 1.01 2.69 -1.74
C ILE A 15 2.34 2.63 -2.49
N GLY A 16 3.31 3.42 -2.04
CA GLY A 16 4.59 3.61 -2.67
C GLY A 16 4.96 5.09 -2.78
N THR A 17 6.25 5.34 -2.82
CA THR A 17 6.81 6.68 -2.87
C THR A 17 7.99 6.73 -3.83
N GLN A 18 8.31 7.93 -4.31
CA GLN A 18 9.49 8.18 -5.11
C GLN A 18 10.69 8.47 -4.22
N TYR A 19 11.83 7.92 -4.58
CA TYR A 19 13.10 8.32 -3.99
C TYR A 19 14.21 8.40 -5.03
N TRP A 20 15.24 9.17 -4.70
CA TRP A 20 16.43 9.29 -5.52
C TRP A 20 17.32 8.08 -5.35
N GLU A 21 17.48 7.33 -6.42
CA GLU A 21 18.46 6.25 -6.55
C GLU A 21 19.63 6.77 -7.38
N GLY A 22 20.61 7.36 -6.69
CA GLY A 22 21.73 8.06 -7.33
C GLY A 22 21.26 9.32 -8.08
N GLN A 23 21.33 9.29 -9.43
CA GLN A 23 20.92 10.40 -10.29
C GLN A 23 19.55 10.17 -10.95
N ARG A 24 18.81 9.15 -10.52
CA ARG A 24 17.49 8.81 -11.06
C ARG A 24 16.43 8.88 -9.97
N LEU A 25 15.30 9.48 -10.29
CA LEU A 25 14.10 9.38 -9.47
C LEU A 25 13.39 8.06 -9.82
N SER A 26 13.25 7.18 -8.84
CA SER A 26 12.64 5.86 -8.97
C SER A 26 11.41 5.76 -8.07
N PHE A 27 10.32 5.21 -8.59
CA PHE A 27 9.12 4.92 -7.81
C PHE A 27 9.21 3.50 -7.23
N HIS A 28 8.90 3.37 -5.94
CA HIS A 28 8.91 2.09 -5.26
C HIS A 28 7.56 1.81 -4.63
N TYR A 29 6.91 0.75 -5.11
CA TYR A 29 5.62 0.32 -4.61
C TYR A 29 5.70 -0.06 -3.14
N GLY A 30 4.74 0.43 -2.37
CA GLY A 30 4.52 0.06 -0.99
C GLY A 30 3.82 -1.30 -0.88
N PRO A 31 3.70 -1.83 0.35
CA PRO A 31 3.17 -3.15 0.61
C PRO A 31 1.73 -3.36 0.09
N LEU A 32 0.86 -2.35 0.11
CA LEU A 32 -0.50 -2.52 -0.39
C LEU A 32 -0.50 -2.82 -1.88
N VAL A 33 0.19 -2.01 -2.67
CA VAL A 33 0.24 -2.17 -4.12
C VAL A 33 1.00 -3.44 -4.50
N GLN A 34 2.09 -3.77 -3.80
CA GLN A 34 2.81 -5.03 -4.02
C GLN A 34 1.90 -6.24 -3.81
N ALA A 35 1.13 -6.28 -2.72
CA ALA A 35 0.19 -7.37 -2.45
C ALA A 35 -0.94 -7.45 -3.47
N MET A 36 -1.49 -6.30 -3.89
CA MET A 36 -2.53 -6.23 -4.93
C MET A 36 -2.02 -6.81 -6.26
N LYS A 37 -0.83 -6.41 -6.71
CA LYS A 37 -0.21 -6.91 -7.95
C LYS A 37 0.14 -8.40 -7.88
N ALA A 38 0.51 -8.89 -6.69
CA ALA A 38 0.84 -10.29 -6.48
C ALA A 38 -0.38 -11.20 -6.28
N GLY A 39 -1.56 -10.63 -5.98
CA GLY A 39 -2.73 -11.43 -5.58
C GLY A 39 -2.54 -12.09 -4.21
N GLU A 40 -1.74 -11.48 -3.34
CA GLU A 40 -1.36 -12.04 -2.04
C GLU A 40 -2.10 -11.36 -0.88
N GLU A 41 -2.12 -12.02 0.28
CA GLU A 41 -2.64 -11.41 1.50
C GLU A 41 -1.64 -10.39 2.06
N LEU A 42 -2.12 -9.22 2.42
CA LEU A 42 -1.42 -8.24 3.25
C LEU A 42 -2.04 -8.23 4.65
N VAL A 43 -1.23 -8.52 5.66
CA VAL A 43 -1.58 -8.33 7.07
C VAL A 43 -1.00 -7.00 7.54
N LEU A 44 -1.86 -6.08 7.95
CA LEU A 44 -1.48 -4.87 8.68
C LEU A 44 -1.44 -5.22 10.16
N GLU A 45 -0.27 -5.65 10.65
CA GLU A 45 -0.05 -5.97 12.06
C GLU A 45 -0.02 -4.70 12.90
N ASN A 46 -0.54 -4.75 14.13
CA ASN A 46 -0.70 -3.57 14.99
C ASN A 46 -1.56 -2.48 14.32
N SER A 47 -2.58 -2.90 13.57
CA SER A 47 -3.50 -2.01 12.87
C SER A 47 -4.25 -1.04 13.80
N ALA A 48 -4.32 -1.35 15.10
CA ALA A 48 -4.86 -0.46 16.13
C ALA A 48 -4.09 0.86 16.32
N ALA A 49 -2.83 0.93 15.85
CA ALA A 49 -2.07 2.19 15.82
C ALA A 49 -2.55 3.15 14.74
N LEU A 50 -3.27 2.65 13.72
CA LEU A 50 -3.79 3.48 12.64
C LEU A 50 -5.04 4.23 13.12
N SER A 51 -5.12 5.52 12.78
CA SER A 51 -6.34 6.29 13.01
C SER A 51 -7.51 5.72 12.20
N ALA A 52 -8.75 5.91 12.68
CA ALA A 52 -9.95 5.52 11.93
C ALA A 52 -10.00 6.15 10.53
N PHE A 53 -9.47 7.37 10.38
CA PHE A 53 -9.36 8.05 9.09
C PHE A 53 -8.35 7.36 8.16
N MET A 54 -7.22 6.91 8.68
CA MET A 54 -6.24 6.14 7.91
C MET A 54 -6.83 4.81 7.45
N LEU A 55 -7.52 4.08 8.34
CA LEU A 55 -8.23 2.84 7.95
C LEU A 55 -9.28 3.08 6.86
N ALA A 56 -10.00 4.22 6.91
CA ALA A 56 -10.94 4.59 5.86
C ALA A 56 -10.25 4.83 4.51
N LYS A 57 -9.10 5.53 4.50
CA LYS A 57 -8.28 5.71 3.30
C LYS A 57 -7.81 4.36 2.73
N VAL A 58 -7.25 3.49 3.57
CA VAL A 58 -6.80 2.15 3.13
C VAL A 58 -7.96 1.37 2.49
N ARG A 59 -9.15 1.40 3.09
CA ARG A 59 -10.33 0.73 2.53
C ARG A 59 -10.75 1.26 1.17
N LEU A 60 -10.62 2.57 0.94
CA LEU A 60 -10.90 3.17 -0.38
C LEU A 60 -9.90 2.67 -1.44
N MET A 61 -8.65 2.39 -1.04
CA MET A 61 -7.59 1.91 -1.94
C MET A 61 -7.67 0.40 -2.25
N LEU A 62 -8.64 -0.33 -1.71
CA LEU A 62 -8.84 -1.75 -2.03
C LEU A 62 -9.49 -1.98 -3.41
N GLY A 63 -9.93 -0.91 -4.08
CA GLY A 63 -10.40 -0.95 -5.46
C GLY A 63 -9.27 -0.77 -6.47
N ALA A 64 -9.63 -0.55 -7.74
CA ALA A 64 -8.66 -0.13 -8.74
C ALA A 64 -8.15 1.28 -8.44
N MET A 65 -6.86 1.53 -8.70
CA MET A 65 -6.26 2.85 -8.51
C MET A 65 -5.23 3.15 -9.59
N ILE A 66 -5.01 4.43 -9.89
CA ILE A 66 -3.97 4.88 -10.82
C ILE A 66 -2.83 5.48 -10.01
N ILE A 67 -1.60 5.05 -10.31
CA ILE A 67 -0.38 5.65 -9.78
C ILE A 67 0.19 6.55 -10.88
N GLU A 68 0.06 7.87 -10.71
CA GLU A 68 0.46 8.85 -11.72
C GLU A 68 1.97 8.77 -12.02
N ASP A 69 2.80 8.56 -11.00
CA ASP A 69 4.26 8.47 -11.10
C ASP A 69 4.74 7.36 -12.03
N THR A 70 3.97 6.26 -12.13
CA THR A 70 4.28 5.12 -12.99
C THR A 70 3.38 5.05 -14.21
N SER A 71 2.38 5.93 -14.31
CA SER A 71 1.30 5.89 -15.31
C SER A 71 0.65 4.50 -15.40
N GLU A 72 0.57 3.81 -14.26
CA GLU A 72 0.07 2.44 -14.18
C GLU A 72 -1.29 2.41 -13.49
N GLU A 73 -2.20 1.62 -14.05
CA GLU A 73 -3.44 1.27 -13.38
C GLU A 73 -3.25 -0.04 -12.60
N ILE A 74 -3.45 0.03 -11.29
CA ILE A 74 -3.31 -1.09 -10.36
C ILE A 74 -4.69 -1.66 -10.10
N TYR A 75 -4.80 -2.97 -10.29
CA TYR A 75 -5.97 -3.76 -9.93
C TYR A 75 -5.58 -4.81 -8.89
N PRO A 76 -6.40 -5.04 -7.86
CA PRO A 76 -6.19 -6.19 -6.98
C PRO A 76 -6.41 -7.47 -7.78
N HIS A 77 -5.37 -8.29 -7.92
CA HIS A 77 -5.47 -9.59 -8.58
C HIS A 77 -6.22 -10.60 -7.72
N ASP A 78 -6.73 -11.65 -8.37
CA ASP A 78 -7.38 -12.78 -7.70
C ASP A 78 -6.52 -13.32 -6.57
N GLY A 79 -7.10 -13.46 -5.39
CA GLY A 79 -6.40 -13.93 -4.18
C GLY A 79 -5.97 -12.83 -3.22
N PHE A 80 -5.91 -11.57 -3.67
CA PHE A 80 -5.59 -10.44 -2.81
C PHE A 80 -6.58 -10.33 -1.65
N ARG A 81 -6.04 -10.16 -0.44
CA ARG A 81 -6.82 -9.92 0.79
C ARG A 81 -6.09 -8.94 1.69
N LEU A 82 -6.84 -8.08 2.38
CA LEU A 82 -6.33 -7.25 3.46
C LEU A 82 -6.85 -7.78 4.79
N THR A 83 -5.94 -8.10 5.71
CA THR A 83 -6.26 -8.52 7.08
C THR A 83 -5.72 -7.50 8.06
N LEU A 84 -6.54 -7.10 9.03
CA LEU A 84 -6.14 -6.22 10.13
C LEU A 84 -5.77 -7.09 11.33
N GLY A 85 -4.51 -7.01 11.76
CA GLY A 85 -3.96 -7.73 12.91
C GLY A 85 -3.55 -6.83 14.05
#